data_AF-A0A9P9PB35-F1
#
_entry.id   AF-A0A9P9PB35-F1
#
_cell.length_a   1.000
_cell.length_b   1.000
_cell.length_c   1.000
_cell.angle_alpha   90.00
_cell.angle_beta   90.00
_cell.angle_gamma   90.00
#
_symmetry.space_group_name_H-M   'P 1'
#
loop_
_entity.id
_entity.type
_entity.pdbx_description
1 polymer ?
#
loop_
_entity_poly.entity_id
_entity_poly.type
_entity_poly.pdbx_seq_one_letter_code
_entity_poly.pdbx_strand_id
1 'polypeptide(L)'
;MVSLLSLLAFASAIKAISLWEPTGPYHVGYMQEILNHTTPNDPTSPGTFILITIYYPTVQVPNTTTPYLDPISASIFESTIGEAPYLPLPTNVNNTKGVYGYPDFTNFPPMLQDGFAVLNYRVSDIQAAMDNDYFLAFVQQKGLPFNTTHLGIFGHSLGGAAAAAVMSSNETNAARYKVGSNLDGGYYQFIDETGRPTFDVPAPDLQRPFLELAAENHFEGNLSDEPTWKFFDDAQTGWLRDVQINGTRHLDFSDIPLWIDLLDQRAVLNRTWIGPANGVRVTHLANTMLKRSFGSISGFGLRGVDEWIDEIPEFFVVTERGL
;
A
#
# COMPACT_ATOMS: atom_id res chain seq x y z
N MET A 1 24.08 -58.89 20.99
CA MET A 1 23.76 -57.53 21.46
C MET A 1 23.88 -56.60 20.28
N VAL A 2 22.76 -56.20 19.66
CA VAL A 2 22.71 -55.11 18.69
C VAL A 2 21.82 -54.05 19.33
N SER A 3 22.41 -52.89 19.57
CA SER A 3 21.82 -51.79 20.33
C SER A 3 20.68 -51.13 19.54
N LEU A 4 19.53 -50.97 20.18
CA LEU A 4 18.39 -50.20 19.69
C LEU A 4 18.74 -48.70 19.86
N LEU A 5 19.08 -48.02 18.77
CA LEU A 5 19.20 -46.55 18.75
C LEU A 5 17.85 -45.97 18.34
N SER A 6 17.17 -45.35 19.30
CA SER A 6 15.93 -44.61 19.11
C SER A 6 16.19 -43.33 18.30
N LEU A 7 15.65 -43.23 17.08
CA LEU A 7 15.52 -41.95 16.39
C LEU A 7 14.39 -41.16 17.06
N LEU A 8 14.74 -40.15 17.87
CA LEU A 8 13.83 -39.07 18.24
C LEU A 8 13.73 -38.12 17.04
N ALA A 9 12.67 -38.26 16.25
CA ALA A 9 12.28 -37.24 15.30
C ALA A 9 11.78 -36.02 16.09
N PHE A 10 12.56 -34.94 16.10
CA PHE A 10 12.06 -33.63 16.51
C PHE A 10 11.08 -33.15 15.44
N ALA A 11 9.79 -33.42 15.64
CA ALA A 11 8.75 -32.70 14.93
C ALA A 11 8.76 -31.25 15.46
N SER A 12 9.38 -30.33 14.73
CA SER A 12 9.12 -28.90 14.95
C SER A 12 7.64 -28.67 14.68
N ALA A 13 6.85 -28.51 15.73
CA ALA A 13 5.47 -28.09 15.60
C ALA A 13 5.47 -26.67 15.02
N ILE A 14 5.12 -26.53 13.75
CA ILE A 14 4.85 -25.23 13.15
C ILE A 14 3.63 -24.66 13.90
N LYS A 15 3.88 -23.69 14.79
CA LYS A 15 2.80 -22.94 15.42
C LYS A 15 2.34 -21.88 14.43
N ALA A 16 1.09 -21.98 14.00
CA ALA A 16 0.45 -20.90 13.27
C ALA A 16 0.37 -19.66 14.18
N ILE A 17 0.76 -18.50 13.64
CA ILE A 17 0.58 -17.21 14.30
C ILE A 17 -0.71 -16.61 13.75
N SER A 18 -1.70 -16.40 14.61
CA SER A 18 -2.94 -15.72 14.24
C SER A 18 -2.73 -14.21 14.24
N LEU A 19 -3.22 -13.54 13.19
CA LEU A 19 -3.38 -12.08 13.20
C LEU A 19 -4.57 -11.68 14.07
N TRP A 20 -4.66 -10.38 14.38
CA TRP A 20 -5.78 -9.82 15.12
C TRP A 20 -7.10 -9.93 14.36
N GLU A 21 -8.19 -10.05 15.12
CA GLU A 21 -9.54 -10.04 14.56
C GLU A 21 -9.87 -8.69 13.88
N PRO A 22 -10.61 -8.69 12.75
CA PRO A 22 -11.16 -7.48 12.19
C PRO A 22 -11.97 -6.69 13.22
N THR A 23 -11.79 -5.37 13.26
CA THR A 23 -12.41 -4.50 14.28
C THR A 23 -13.83 -4.01 13.93
N GLY A 24 -14.42 -4.55 12.86
CA GLY A 24 -15.76 -4.19 12.38
C GLY A 24 -16.85 -5.09 12.93
N PRO A 25 -18.14 -4.70 12.81
CA PRO A 25 -19.27 -5.50 13.31
C PRO A 25 -19.62 -6.71 12.42
N TYR A 26 -18.96 -6.83 11.26
CA TYR A 26 -19.18 -7.91 10.29
C TYR A 26 -17.95 -8.79 10.18
N HIS A 27 -18.14 -10.04 9.78
CA HIS A 27 -17.05 -10.90 9.34
C HIS A 27 -16.56 -10.45 7.96
N VAL A 28 -15.41 -10.98 7.54
CA VAL A 28 -14.77 -10.64 6.27
C VAL A 28 -14.84 -11.82 5.32
N GLY A 29 -15.50 -11.64 4.19
CA GLY A 29 -15.41 -12.51 3.03
C GLY A 29 -14.20 -12.15 2.17
N TYR A 30 -13.70 -13.13 1.42
CA TYR A 30 -12.53 -13.00 0.54
C TYR A 30 -12.85 -13.64 -0.81
N MET A 31 -12.49 -12.95 -1.90
CA MET A 31 -12.45 -13.53 -3.23
C MET A 31 -11.37 -12.88 -4.09
N GLN A 32 -11.02 -13.54 -5.18
CA GLN A 32 -10.15 -13.01 -6.22
C GLN A 32 -10.87 -13.04 -7.57
N GLU A 33 -10.65 -11.99 -8.35
CA GLU A 33 -11.24 -11.81 -9.67
C GLU A 33 -10.16 -11.41 -10.67
N ILE A 34 -10.32 -11.86 -11.91
CA ILE A 34 -9.43 -11.49 -13.01
C ILE A 34 -10.17 -10.52 -13.90
N LEU A 35 -9.63 -9.31 -14.04
CA LEU A 35 -10.06 -8.35 -15.03
C LEU A 35 -9.15 -8.48 -16.25
N ASN A 36 -9.72 -8.86 -17.39
CA ASN A 36 -9.01 -8.79 -18.68
C ASN A 36 -8.87 -7.31 -19.05
N HIS A 37 -7.66 -6.78 -18.91
CA HIS A 37 -7.31 -5.40 -19.23
C HIS A 37 -5.88 -5.38 -19.76
N THR A 38 -5.70 -4.82 -20.95
CA THR A 38 -4.35 -4.59 -21.47
C THR A 38 -3.85 -3.28 -20.93
N THR A 39 -2.89 -3.39 -20.03
CA THR A 39 -2.26 -2.27 -19.34
C THR A 39 -1.35 -1.51 -20.33
N PRO A 40 -1.64 -0.24 -20.64
CA PRO A 40 -0.89 0.50 -21.65
C PRO A 40 0.56 0.75 -21.21
N ASN A 41 1.52 0.38 -22.06
CA ASN A 41 2.95 0.55 -21.79
C ASN A 41 3.40 -0.10 -20.47
N ASP A 42 2.73 -1.17 -20.04
CA ASP A 42 3.16 -1.96 -18.89
C ASP A 42 4.58 -2.46 -19.18
N PRO A 43 5.58 -2.07 -18.37
CA PRO A 43 6.87 -2.69 -18.48
C PRO A 43 6.73 -4.17 -18.16
N THR A 44 5.87 -4.61 -17.24
CA THR A 44 5.76 -6.03 -16.87
C THR A 44 5.10 -6.88 -17.97
N SER A 45 5.53 -8.15 -18.10
CA SER A 45 4.94 -9.11 -19.04
C SER A 45 4.05 -10.11 -18.29
N PRO A 46 2.82 -10.42 -18.76
CA PRO A 46 2.25 -10.04 -20.05
C PRO A 46 1.46 -8.72 -20.06
N GLY A 47 1.11 -8.12 -18.91
CA GLY A 47 0.34 -6.86 -18.85
C GLY A 47 -1.05 -6.91 -19.49
N THR A 48 -1.68 -8.09 -19.54
CA THR A 48 -2.97 -8.33 -20.21
C THR A 48 -4.13 -8.63 -19.28
N PHE A 49 -3.88 -8.66 -17.97
CA PHE A 49 -4.91 -8.84 -16.96
C PHE A 49 -4.48 -8.25 -15.63
N ILE A 50 -5.47 -7.91 -14.81
CA ILE A 50 -5.30 -7.47 -13.42
C ILE A 50 -5.92 -8.52 -12.51
N LEU A 51 -5.14 -8.97 -11.52
CA LEU A 51 -5.68 -9.78 -10.42
C LEU A 51 -6.17 -8.84 -9.31
N ILE A 52 -7.47 -8.90 -9.01
CA ILE A 52 -8.11 -8.07 -8.01
C ILE A 52 -8.45 -8.96 -6.81
N THR A 53 -7.92 -8.60 -5.64
CA THR A 53 -8.29 -9.24 -4.37
C THR A 53 -9.35 -8.41 -3.68
N ILE A 54 -10.45 -9.03 -3.29
CA ILE A 54 -11.65 -8.36 -2.78
C ILE A 54 -11.98 -8.90 -1.39
N TYR A 55 -11.95 -7.99 -0.42
CA TYR A 55 -12.45 -8.21 0.94
C TYR A 55 -13.80 -7.51 1.09
N TYR A 56 -14.80 -8.19 1.64
CA TYR A 56 -16.16 -7.66 1.76
C TYR A 56 -16.84 -8.05 3.08
N PRO A 57 -17.72 -7.22 3.64
CA PRO A 57 -18.43 -7.56 4.88
C PRO A 57 -19.43 -8.70 4.64
N THR A 58 -19.50 -9.64 5.58
CA THR A 58 -20.47 -10.74 5.57
C THR A 58 -21.00 -11.02 6.98
N VAL A 59 -22.26 -11.45 7.06
CA VAL A 59 -22.88 -11.97 8.29
C VAL A 59 -22.60 -13.46 8.49
N GLN A 60 -22.00 -14.12 7.49
CA GLN A 60 -21.62 -15.51 7.58
C GLN A 60 -20.44 -15.66 8.54
N VAL A 61 -20.67 -16.42 9.62
CA VAL A 61 -19.62 -16.76 10.57
C VAL A 61 -18.56 -17.62 9.87
N PRO A 62 -17.26 -17.27 9.96
CA PRO A 62 -16.20 -18.10 9.40
C PRO A 62 -16.17 -19.47 10.10
N ASN A 63 -16.16 -20.54 9.30
CA ASN A 63 -16.06 -21.90 9.84
C ASN A 63 -14.61 -22.37 10.05
N THR A 64 -13.64 -21.61 9.52
CA THR A 64 -12.20 -21.89 9.64
C THR A 64 -11.42 -20.59 9.58
N THR A 65 -10.24 -20.58 10.18
CA THR A 65 -9.21 -19.59 9.87
C THR A 65 -8.67 -19.85 8.46
N THR A 66 -8.43 -18.79 7.70
CA THR A 66 -7.83 -18.86 6.35
C THR A 66 -6.35 -18.50 6.43
N PRO A 67 -5.46 -19.18 5.68
CA PRO A 67 -4.08 -18.76 5.55
C PRO A 67 -3.98 -17.30 5.09
N TYR A 68 -3.07 -16.56 5.69
CA TYR A 68 -2.87 -15.14 5.38
C TYR A 68 -2.33 -14.92 3.96
N LEU A 69 -1.48 -15.84 3.47
CA LEU A 69 -1.06 -15.96 2.08
C LEU A 69 -1.38 -17.37 1.59
N ASP A 70 -1.68 -17.51 0.29
CA ASP A 70 -1.74 -18.83 -0.32
C ASP A 70 -0.35 -19.50 -0.30
N PRO A 71 -0.25 -20.84 -0.29
CA PRO A 71 1.04 -21.53 -0.16
C PRO A 71 2.08 -21.17 -1.25
N ILE A 72 1.64 -20.80 -2.45
CA ILE A 72 2.56 -20.43 -3.53
C ILE A 72 3.16 -19.06 -3.23
N SER A 73 2.33 -18.05 -2.98
CA SER A 73 2.80 -16.73 -2.56
C SER A 73 3.65 -16.82 -1.30
N ALA A 74 3.19 -17.53 -0.28
CA ALA A 74 3.92 -17.73 0.98
C ALA A 74 5.32 -18.30 0.74
N SER A 75 5.47 -19.32 -0.11
CA SER A 75 6.78 -19.91 -0.43
C SER A 75 7.73 -18.90 -1.08
N ILE A 76 7.21 -18.00 -1.91
CA ILE A 76 8.01 -16.95 -2.55
C ILE A 76 8.45 -15.93 -1.50
N PHE A 77 7.53 -15.44 -0.68
CA PHE A 77 7.81 -14.49 0.40
C PHE A 77 8.75 -15.07 1.46
N GLU A 78 8.59 -16.32 1.87
CA GLU A 78 9.48 -16.98 2.83
C GLU A 78 10.90 -17.12 2.28
N SER A 79 11.04 -17.44 0.99
CA SER A 79 12.36 -17.51 0.33
C SER A 79 13.07 -16.16 0.25
N THR A 80 12.32 -15.06 0.40
CA THR A 80 12.78 -13.68 0.37
C THR A 80 12.67 -12.97 1.72
N ILE A 81 12.40 -13.70 2.81
CA ILE A 81 12.29 -13.17 4.18
C ILE A 81 11.23 -12.04 4.29
N GLY A 82 10.06 -12.29 3.72
CA GLY A 82 8.91 -11.38 3.80
C GLY A 82 8.97 -10.22 2.83
N GLU A 83 9.72 -10.31 1.75
CA GLU A 83 9.83 -9.22 0.76
C GLU A 83 8.89 -9.44 -0.43
N ALA A 84 8.17 -8.38 -0.84
CA ALA A 84 7.21 -8.41 -1.93
C ALA A 84 7.82 -9.01 -3.22
N PRO A 85 7.22 -10.06 -3.81
CA PRO A 85 7.68 -10.59 -5.07
C PRO A 85 7.39 -9.59 -6.17
N TYR A 86 8.44 -9.02 -6.76
CA TYR A 86 8.31 -8.27 -7.99
C TYR A 86 8.32 -9.24 -9.18
N LEU A 87 7.39 -9.04 -10.10
CA LEU A 87 7.47 -9.64 -11.43
C LEU A 87 8.61 -8.98 -12.22
N PRO A 88 9.23 -9.70 -13.17
CA PRO A 88 10.31 -9.14 -13.97
C PRO A 88 9.85 -7.88 -14.71
N LEU A 89 10.54 -6.76 -14.47
CA LEU A 89 10.66 -5.72 -15.49
C LEU A 89 11.50 -6.32 -16.64
N PRO A 90 11.07 -6.26 -17.90
CA PRO A 90 11.72 -6.88 -19.06
C PRO A 90 12.90 -6.04 -19.55
N THR A 91 13.50 -5.23 -18.69
CA THR A 91 14.76 -4.59 -19.03
C THR A 91 15.84 -5.65 -18.88
N ASN A 92 16.43 -6.04 -20.01
CA ASN A 92 17.69 -6.78 -20.12
C ASN A 92 18.84 -5.98 -19.46
N VAL A 93 18.77 -5.74 -18.15
CA VAL A 93 19.93 -5.29 -17.39
C VAL A 93 20.82 -6.53 -17.27
N ASN A 94 21.96 -6.54 -17.97
CA ASN A 94 23.02 -7.54 -17.87
C ASN A 94 22.68 -9.00 -18.25
N ASN A 95 21.76 -9.25 -19.21
CA ASN A 95 21.40 -10.62 -19.65
C ASN A 95 20.86 -11.55 -18.54
N THR A 96 20.50 -11.03 -17.37
CA THR A 96 19.86 -11.82 -16.32
C THR A 96 18.39 -12.04 -16.65
N LYS A 97 17.97 -13.32 -16.70
CA LYS A 97 16.55 -13.68 -16.62
C LYS A 97 16.08 -13.26 -15.23
N GLY A 98 14.99 -12.48 -15.16
CA GLY A 98 14.52 -11.86 -13.92
C GLY A 98 14.52 -12.82 -12.72
N VAL A 99 14.93 -12.30 -11.58
CA VAL A 99 14.96 -13.05 -10.32
C VAL A 99 13.58 -12.92 -9.68
N TYR A 100 12.97 -14.04 -9.32
CA TYR A 100 11.79 -14.03 -8.45
C TYR A 100 12.23 -13.63 -7.04
N GLY A 101 11.65 -12.55 -6.52
CA GLY A 101 11.87 -12.10 -5.15
C GLY A 101 12.24 -10.63 -5.04
N TYR A 102 12.91 -10.26 -3.95
CA TYR A 102 13.40 -8.89 -3.78
C TYR A 102 14.44 -8.57 -4.84
N PRO A 103 14.21 -7.54 -5.68
CA PRO A 103 15.26 -7.05 -6.53
C PRO A 103 16.35 -6.52 -5.62
N ASP A 104 17.55 -7.10 -5.71
CA ASP A 104 18.72 -6.43 -5.16
C ASP A 104 18.85 -5.09 -5.88
N PHE A 105 18.30 -4.02 -5.31
CA PHE A 105 18.30 -2.69 -5.91
C PHE A 105 19.73 -2.13 -6.07
N THR A 106 20.73 -2.76 -5.44
CA THR A 106 22.15 -2.47 -5.72
C THR A 106 22.54 -3.00 -7.10
N ASN A 107 22.04 -4.18 -7.46
CA ASN A 107 22.31 -4.85 -8.74
C ASN A 107 21.29 -4.50 -9.83
N PHE A 108 20.08 -4.09 -9.45
CA PHE A 108 18.97 -3.70 -10.30
C PHE A 108 18.33 -2.40 -9.78
N PRO A 109 19.07 -1.28 -9.78
CA PRO A 109 18.52 -0.01 -9.33
C PRO A 109 17.32 0.34 -10.21
N PRO A 110 16.15 0.68 -9.62
CA PRO A 110 14.99 1.04 -10.40
C PRO A 110 15.31 2.33 -11.15
N MET A 111 15.07 2.36 -12.46
CA MET A 111 15.25 3.59 -13.22
C MET A 111 14.05 4.50 -12.98
N LEU A 112 14.27 5.81 -13.04
CA LEU A 112 13.19 6.79 -12.90
C LEU A 112 12.09 6.57 -13.96
N GLN A 113 12.50 6.16 -15.16
CA GLN A 113 11.62 5.77 -16.27
C GLN A 113 10.68 4.62 -15.90
N ASP A 114 11.16 3.64 -15.14
CA ASP A 114 10.32 2.53 -14.65
C ASP A 114 9.27 3.07 -13.67
N GLY A 115 9.65 4.02 -12.80
CA GLY A 115 8.71 4.67 -11.88
C GLY A 115 7.60 5.44 -12.59
N PHE A 116 7.92 6.19 -13.64
CA PHE A 116 6.91 6.84 -14.49
C PHE A 116 5.98 5.84 -15.18
N ALA A 117 6.55 4.78 -15.75
CA ALA A 117 5.75 3.73 -16.39
C ALA A 117 4.81 3.07 -15.36
N VAL A 118 5.31 2.79 -14.16
CA VAL A 118 4.54 2.23 -13.05
C VAL A 118 3.43 3.15 -12.58
N LEU A 119 3.69 4.44 -12.41
CA LEU A 119 2.65 5.40 -12.05
C LEU A 119 1.55 5.43 -13.10
N ASN A 120 1.93 5.58 -14.37
CA ASN A 120 0.98 5.69 -15.49
C ASN A 120 0.09 4.45 -15.59
N TYR A 121 0.69 3.27 -15.51
CA TYR A 121 -0.08 2.05 -15.63
C TYR A 121 -0.97 1.81 -14.41
N ARG A 122 -0.52 2.15 -13.19
CA ARG A 122 -1.35 2.05 -11.98
C ARG A 122 -2.59 2.92 -12.10
N VAL A 123 -2.45 4.15 -12.60
CA VAL A 123 -3.59 5.05 -12.83
C VAL A 123 -4.56 4.43 -13.83
N SER A 124 -4.06 3.91 -14.96
CA SER A 124 -4.88 3.22 -15.97
C SER A 124 -5.61 2.00 -15.39
N ASP A 125 -4.90 1.14 -14.67
CA ASP A 125 -5.43 -0.08 -14.09
C ASP A 125 -6.50 0.21 -13.03
N ILE A 126 -6.28 1.21 -12.17
CA ILE A 126 -7.27 1.65 -11.18
C ILE A 126 -8.52 2.19 -11.88
N GLN A 127 -8.35 2.99 -12.93
CA GLN A 127 -9.46 3.51 -13.71
C GLN A 127 -10.26 2.39 -14.38
N ALA A 128 -9.59 1.38 -14.94
CA ALA A 128 -10.24 0.22 -15.56
C ALA A 128 -10.95 -0.67 -14.53
N ALA A 129 -10.28 -0.99 -13.41
CA ALA A 129 -10.84 -1.83 -12.34
C ALA A 129 -12.03 -1.18 -11.64
N MET A 130 -12.08 0.15 -11.60
CA MET A 130 -13.16 0.89 -10.98
C MET A 130 -14.17 1.42 -12.00
N ASP A 131 -14.01 1.14 -13.29
CA ASP A 131 -14.93 1.63 -14.30
C ASP A 131 -16.37 1.19 -14.04
N ASN A 132 -17.35 2.00 -14.45
CA ASN A 132 -18.76 1.65 -14.23
C ASN A 132 -19.13 0.34 -14.94
N ASP A 133 -18.62 0.08 -16.14
CA ASP A 133 -18.97 -1.12 -16.90
C ASP A 133 -18.43 -2.39 -16.23
N TYR A 134 -17.34 -2.29 -15.48
CA TYR A 134 -16.79 -3.41 -14.72
C TYR A 134 -17.24 -3.43 -13.27
N PHE A 135 -16.88 -2.43 -12.45
CA PHE A 135 -17.09 -2.46 -11.00
C PHE A 135 -18.57 -2.45 -10.63
N LEU A 136 -19.40 -1.60 -11.27
CA LEU A 136 -20.82 -1.56 -10.95
C LEU A 136 -21.51 -2.86 -11.39
N ALA A 137 -21.17 -3.38 -12.58
CA ALA A 137 -21.70 -4.65 -13.06
C ALA A 137 -21.29 -5.81 -12.15
N PHE A 138 -20.04 -5.83 -11.70
CA PHE A 138 -19.50 -6.82 -10.76
C PHE A 138 -20.27 -6.79 -9.43
N VAL A 139 -20.44 -5.61 -8.82
CA VAL A 139 -21.19 -5.44 -7.57
C VAL A 139 -22.62 -5.94 -7.70
N GLN A 140 -23.29 -5.60 -8.81
CA GLN A 140 -24.66 -6.05 -9.10
C GLN A 140 -24.75 -7.56 -9.31
N GLN A 141 -23.85 -8.13 -10.12
CA GLN A 141 -23.82 -9.56 -10.45
C GLN A 141 -23.58 -10.42 -9.21
N LYS A 142 -22.69 -9.99 -8.32
CA LYS A 142 -22.32 -10.71 -7.09
C LYS A 142 -23.24 -10.39 -5.90
N GLY A 143 -24.13 -9.39 -6.03
CA GLY A 143 -24.99 -8.94 -4.94
C GLY A 143 -24.22 -8.39 -3.73
N LEU A 144 -23.09 -7.74 -3.98
CA LEU A 144 -22.22 -7.22 -2.91
C LEU A 144 -22.78 -5.91 -2.34
N PRO A 145 -22.62 -5.66 -1.02
CA PRO A 145 -23.20 -4.48 -0.36
C PRO A 145 -22.34 -3.22 -0.52
N PHE A 146 -21.58 -3.08 -1.60
CA PHE A 146 -20.65 -1.98 -1.79
C PHE A 146 -21.34 -0.68 -2.20
N ASN A 147 -20.91 0.42 -1.58
CA ASN A 147 -21.22 1.76 -2.08
C ASN A 147 -20.42 2.00 -3.38
N THR A 148 -21.10 2.38 -4.45
CA THR A 148 -20.47 2.59 -5.76
C THR A 148 -20.26 4.07 -6.10
N THR A 149 -20.58 4.98 -5.18
CA THR A 149 -20.54 6.44 -5.40
C THR A 149 -19.66 7.21 -4.42
N HIS A 150 -19.40 6.64 -3.24
CA HIS A 150 -18.53 7.21 -2.21
C HIS A 150 -17.41 6.22 -1.94
N LEU A 151 -16.33 6.38 -2.69
CA LEU A 151 -15.15 5.54 -2.66
C LEU A 151 -14.03 6.24 -1.91
N GLY A 152 -13.16 5.46 -1.29
CA GLY A 152 -11.86 5.91 -0.82
C GLY A 152 -10.76 5.22 -1.64
N ILE A 153 -9.59 5.84 -1.73
CA ILE A 153 -8.43 5.27 -2.40
C ILE A 153 -7.15 5.54 -1.60
N PHE A 154 -6.34 4.51 -1.39
CA PHE A 154 -5.04 4.68 -0.76
C PHE A 154 -4.03 3.77 -1.44
N GLY A 155 -2.75 4.09 -1.28
CA GLY A 155 -1.70 3.21 -1.75
C GLY A 155 -0.36 3.54 -1.11
N HIS A 156 0.52 2.54 -1.17
CA HIS A 156 1.90 2.65 -0.74
C HIS A 156 2.82 3.04 -1.89
N SER A 157 3.80 3.90 -1.59
CA SER A 157 4.80 4.37 -2.54
C SER A 157 4.13 4.99 -3.78
N LEU A 158 4.52 4.59 -5.00
CA LEU A 158 3.86 5.00 -6.25
C LEU A 158 2.34 4.76 -6.28
N GLY A 159 1.80 3.89 -5.42
CA GLY A 159 0.35 3.69 -5.27
C GLY A 159 -0.35 4.84 -4.58
N GLY A 160 0.33 5.52 -3.65
CA GLY A 160 -0.17 6.73 -3.01
C GLY A 160 -0.13 7.94 -3.96
N ALA A 161 0.95 8.06 -4.73
CA ALA A 161 1.02 9.02 -5.84
C ALA A 161 -0.10 8.78 -6.88
N ALA A 162 -0.37 7.52 -7.22
CA ALA A 162 -1.48 7.12 -8.09
C ALA A 162 -2.85 7.44 -7.47
N ALA A 163 -3.01 7.33 -6.15
CA ALA A 163 -4.24 7.70 -5.44
C ALA A 163 -4.57 9.18 -5.65
N ALA A 164 -3.60 10.08 -5.46
CA ALA A 164 -3.77 11.50 -5.75
C ALA A 164 -4.03 11.76 -7.24
N ALA A 165 -3.28 11.11 -8.13
CA ALA A 165 -3.45 11.25 -9.58
C ALA A 165 -4.87 10.85 -10.03
N VAL A 166 -5.39 9.70 -9.58
CA VAL A 166 -6.75 9.24 -9.88
C VAL A 166 -7.80 10.20 -9.33
N MET A 167 -7.64 10.68 -8.10
CA MET A 167 -8.57 11.65 -7.51
C MET A 167 -8.59 12.97 -8.28
N SER A 168 -7.44 13.43 -8.77
CA SER A 168 -7.28 14.69 -9.52
C SER A 168 -7.66 14.60 -11.01
N SER A 169 -7.88 13.39 -11.53
CA SER A 169 -8.14 13.20 -12.96
C SER A 169 -9.47 13.82 -13.40
N ASN A 170 -9.54 14.24 -14.68
CA ASN A 170 -10.77 14.77 -15.29
C ASN A 170 -11.77 13.68 -15.68
N GLU A 171 -11.51 12.42 -15.30
CA GLU A 171 -12.40 11.30 -15.59
C GLU A 171 -13.69 11.38 -14.78
N THR A 172 -14.81 10.96 -15.39
CA THR A 172 -16.14 10.97 -14.73
C THR A 172 -16.11 10.22 -13.39
N ASN A 173 -15.29 9.18 -13.32
CA ASN A 173 -15.17 8.30 -12.16
C ASN A 173 -14.37 8.92 -10.99
N ALA A 174 -13.54 9.95 -11.25
CA ALA A 174 -12.70 10.59 -10.24
C ALA A 174 -13.52 11.22 -9.11
N ALA A 175 -14.70 11.76 -9.44
CA ALA A 175 -15.59 12.38 -8.49
C ALA A 175 -16.17 11.38 -7.46
N ARG A 176 -16.13 10.07 -7.71
CA ARG A 176 -16.59 9.05 -6.75
C ARG A 176 -15.63 8.88 -5.59
N TYR A 177 -14.35 9.22 -5.75
CA TYR A 177 -13.37 9.19 -4.67
C TYR A 177 -13.53 10.43 -3.80
N LYS A 178 -13.90 10.21 -2.53
CA LYS A 178 -14.23 11.27 -1.56
C LYS A 178 -13.15 11.45 -0.49
N VAL A 179 -12.27 10.48 -0.34
CA VAL A 179 -11.14 10.50 0.58
C VAL A 179 -9.97 9.75 -0.05
N GLY A 180 -8.76 10.24 0.16
CA GLY A 180 -7.53 9.64 -0.35
C GLY A 180 -6.46 9.45 0.70
N SER A 181 -5.47 8.61 0.41
CA SER A 181 -4.24 8.59 1.19
C SER A 181 -3.00 8.20 0.39
N ASN A 182 -1.89 8.86 0.69
CA ASN A 182 -0.55 8.52 0.21
C ASN A 182 0.30 7.98 1.36
N LEU A 183 0.72 6.71 1.27
CA LEU A 183 1.60 6.09 2.25
C LEU A 183 3.04 6.12 1.70
N ASP A 184 3.77 7.15 2.08
CA ASP A 184 5.20 7.33 1.83
C ASP A 184 5.63 7.37 0.34
N GLY A 185 4.75 7.81 -0.56
CA GLY A 185 5.03 7.90 -2.00
C GLY A 185 5.43 9.30 -2.45
N GLY A 186 6.61 9.46 -3.05
CA GLY A 186 6.94 10.69 -3.78
C GLY A 186 6.01 10.89 -4.98
N TYR A 187 5.62 12.13 -5.27
CA TYR A 187 4.72 12.44 -6.38
C TYR A 187 5.48 12.53 -7.71
N TYR A 188 5.64 11.38 -8.36
CA TYR A 188 6.36 11.27 -9.64
C TYR A 188 5.72 12.13 -10.76
N GLN A 189 4.43 12.45 -10.66
CA GLN A 189 3.77 13.38 -11.59
C GLN A 189 4.30 14.83 -11.52
N PHE A 190 5.12 15.19 -10.52
CA PHE A 190 5.66 16.53 -10.32
C PHE A 190 7.18 16.61 -10.51
N ILE A 191 7.79 15.62 -11.16
CA ILE A 191 9.22 15.61 -11.49
C ILE A 191 9.46 15.29 -12.97
N ASP A 192 10.58 15.76 -13.51
CA ASP A 192 11.04 15.44 -14.86
C ASP A 192 11.82 14.12 -14.92
N GLU A 193 12.20 13.71 -16.13
CA GLU A 193 13.04 12.55 -16.43
C GLU A 193 14.44 12.56 -15.78
N THR A 194 14.85 13.69 -15.21
CA THR A 194 16.08 13.84 -14.43
C THR A 194 15.85 13.82 -12.91
N GLY A 195 14.59 13.67 -12.47
CA GLY A 195 14.17 13.67 -11.08
C GLY A 195 14.06 15.06 -10.48
N ARG A 196 14.07 16.12 -11.30
CA ARG A 196 13.96 17.49 -10.82
C ARG A 196 12.50 17.91 -10.77
N PRO A 197 12.08 18.69 -9.76
CA PRO A 197 10.70 19.14 -9.67
C PRO A 197 10.27 19.98 -10.87
N THR A 198 9.09 19.68 -11.42
CA THR A 198 8.44 20.38 -12.53
C THR A 198 7.19 21.08 -12.02
N PHE A 199 7.32 22.38 -11.74
CA PHE A 199 6.25 23.21 -11.16
C PHE A 199 5.64 24.19 -12.18
N ASP A 200 5.84 23.95 -13.46
CA ASP A 200 5.29 24.73 -14.57
C ASP A 200 3.78 24.52 -14.74
N VAL A 201 3.27 23.36 -14.33
CA VAL A 201 1.84 23.08 -14.19
C VAL A 201 1.46 23.10 -12.71
N PRO A 202 0.48 23.91 -12.28
CA PRO A 202 0.04 23.91 -10.88
C PRO A 202 -0.40 22.52 -10.41
N ALA A 203 -0.04 22.15 -9.19
CA ALA A 203 -0.58 20.94 -8.57
C ALA A 203 -2.12 21.02 -8.46
N PRO A 204 -2.83 19.90 -8.62
CA PRO A 204 -4.28 19.88 -8.53
C PRO A 204 -4.74 20.08 -7.09
N ASP A 205 -5.77 20.90 -6.89
CA ASP A 205 -6.49 20.98 -5.62
C ASP A 205 -7.58 19.91 -5.57
N LEU A 206 -7.45 18.93 -4.67
CA LEU A 206 -8.41 17.85 -4.55
C LEU A 206 -9.75 18.30 -3.96
N GLN A 207 -9.77 19.37 -3.14
CA GLN A 207 -10.92 19.86 -2.37
C GLN A 207 -11.61 18.77 -1.51
N ARG A 208 -10.91 17.66 -1.25
CA ARG A 208 -11.42 16.46 -0.59
C ARG A 208 -10.38 15.98 0.43
N PRO A 209 -10.80 15.35 1.54
CA PRO A 209 -9.88 14.83 2.54
C PRO A 209 -8.78 13.95 1.96
N PHE A 210 -7.54 14.29 2.27
CA PHE A 210 -6.37 13.51 1.87
C PHE A 210 -5.44 13.33 3.07
N LEU A 211 -5.03 12.10 3.34
CA LEU A 211 -4.11 11.75 4.43
C LEU A 211 -2.78 11.31 3.86
N GLU A 212 -1.69 11.89 4.30
CA GLU A 212 -0.35 11.47 3.94
C GLU A 212 0.38 10.95 5.16
N LEU A 213 0.91 9.73 5.06
CA LEU A 213 1.73 9.13 6.10
C LEU A 213 3.13 8.96 5.56
N ALA A 214 4.10 9.67 6.13
CA ALA A 214 5.49 9.64 5.69
C ALA A 214 6.36 8.80 6.62
N ALA A 215 7.35 8.15 6.03
CA ALA A 215 8.42 7.51 6.77
C ALA A 215 9.33 8.58 7.40
N GLU A 216 9.95 8.29 8.54
CA GLU A 216 10.95 9.20 9.14
C GLU A 216 12.08 9.53 8.17
N ASN A 217 12.52 8.55 7.37
CA ASN A 217 13.59 8.77 6.40
C ASN A 217 13.14 9.52 5.13
N HIS A 218 11.84 9.72 4.91
CA HIS A 218 11.31 10.44 3.75
C HIS A 218 11.74 11.91 3.77
N PHE A 219 11.67 12.51 4.95
CA PHE A 219 12.05 13.90 5.21
C PHE A 219 13.42 14.01 5.88
N GLU A 220 14.28 12.99 5.78
CA GLU A 220 15.57 12.92 6.50
C GLU A 220 15.45 13.22 8.01
N GLY A 221 14.37 12.76 8.65
CA GLY A 221 14.07 13.06 10.05
C GLY A 221 13.70 14.53 10.27
N ASN A 222 12.86 15.09 9.39
CA ASN A 222 12.44 16.51 9.34
C ASN A 222 13.54 17.50 8.92
N LEU A 223 14.59 17.05 8.24
CA LEU A 223 15.70 17.87 7.77
C LEU A 223 15.67 18.18 6.27
N SER A 224 14.79 17.52 5.51
CA SER A 224 14.64 17.68 4.06
C SER A 224 13.22 18.14 3.70
N ASP A 225 13.14 19.18 2.87
CA ASP A 225 11.91 19.54 2.18
C ASP A 225 11.75 18.56 1.01
N GLU A 226 10.87 17.55 1.11
CA GLU A 226 10.52 16.74 -0.07
C GLU A 226 9.67 17.63 -0.99
N PRO A 227 10.22 18.02 -2.16
CA PRO A 227 9.67 19.14 -2.92
C PRO A 227 8.31 18.79 -3.57
N THR A 228 8.03 17.51 -3.78
CA THR A 228 6.81 17.08 -4.46
C THR A 228 5.61 17.06 -3.52
N TRP A 229 5.79 16.64 -2.25
CA TRP A 229 4.80 16.72 -1.18
C TRP A 229 4.48 18.17 -0.87
N LYS A 230 5.50 18.99 -0.62
CA LYS A 230 5.29 20.42 -0.39
C LYS A 230 4.50 21.09 -1.53
N PHE A 231 4.83 20.76 -2.79
CA PHE A 231 4.12 21.30 -3.95
C PHE A 231 2.65 20.86 -4.00
N PHE A 232 2.36 19.61 -3.65
CA PHE A 232 1.01 19.09 -3.53
C PHE A 232 0.24 19.78 -2.39
N ASP A 233 0.81 19.82 -1.19
CA ASP A 233 0.20 20.35 0.03
C ASP A 233 -0.16 21.83 -0.05
N ASP A 234 0.71 22.62 -0.68
CA ASP A 234 0.49 24.05 -0.90
C ASP A 234 -0.68 24.33 -1.84
N ALA A 235 -1.06 23.36 -2.69
CA ALA A 235 -2.20 23.47 -3.59
C ALA A 235 -3.55 23.05 -2.95
N GLN A 236 -3.53 22.32 -1.83
CA GLN A 236 -4.76 21.77 -1.26
C GLN A 236 -5.54 22.82 -0.46
N THR A 237 -6.84 22.97 -0.77
CA THR A 237 -7.77 23.79 0.03
C THR A 237 -8.67 22.96 0.94
N GLY A 238 -8.77 21.65 0.69
CA GLY A 238 -9.49 20.69 1.52
C GLY A 238 -8.74 20.28 2.79
N TRP A 239 -9.33 19.35 3.55
CA TRP A 239 -8.65 18.76 4.71
C TRP A 239 -7.43 17.95 4.26
N LEU A 240 -6.27 18.24 4.85
CA LEU A 240 -5.00 17.55 4.61
C LEU A 240 -4.27 17.34 5.93
N ARG A 241 -3.71 16.15 6.13
CA ARG A 241 -2.69 15.90 7.16
C ARG A 241 -1.53 15.17 6.53
N ASP A 242 -0.36 15.79 6.57
CA ASP A 242 0.94 15.17 6.33
C ASP A 242 1.54 14.83 7.70
N VAL A 243 1.63 13.53 7.98
CA VAL A 243 2.07 13.01 9.27
C VAL A 243 3.22 12.04 9.06
N GLN A 244 4.39 12.39 9.58
CA GLN A 244 5.52 11.49 9.71
C GLN A 244 5.30 10.52 10.87
N ILE A 245 5.70 9.25 10.70
CA ILE A 245 5.79 8.26 11.78
C ILE A 245 7.26 8.02 12.14
N ASN A 246 7.68 8.45 13.33
CA ASN A 246 9.05 8.29 13.81
C ASN A 246 9.45 6.81 13.94
N GLY A 247 10.72 6.50 13.63
CA GLY A 247 11.27 5.15 13.66
C GLY A 247 10.90 4.30 12.44
N THR A 248 10.23 4.86 11.44
CA THR A 248 9.82 4.11 10.23
C THR A 248 10.71 4.41 9.02
N ARG A 249 10.72 3.47 8.09
CA ARG A 249 11.27 3.56 6.74
C ARG A 249 10.23 3.17 5.70
N HIS A 250 10.58 3.35 4.43
CA HIS A 250 9.67 3.17 3.30
C HIS A 250 8.82 1.90 3.32
N LEU A 251 9.37 0.74 3.66
CA LEU A 251 8.60 -0.51 3.66
C LEU A 251 7.78 -0.74 4.93
N ASP A 252 7.85 0.14 5.94
CA ASP A 252 7.07 0.00 7.17
C ASP A 252 5.56 0.23 6.98
N PHE A 253 5.15 0.79 5.83
CA PHE A 253 3.75 0.96 5.43
C PHE A 253 3.19 -0.24 4.65
N SER A 254 3.76 -1.42 4.87
CA SER A 254 3.35 -2.70 4.29
C SER A 254 3.26 -3.78 5.38
N ASP A 255 2.91 -5.01 4.99
CA ASP A 255 2.88 -6.13 5.94
C ASP A 255 4.26 -6.76 6.20
N ILE A 256 5.29 -6.32 5.47
CA ILE A 256 6.68 -6.77 5.64
C ILE A 256 7.19 -6.60 7.09
N PRO A 257 7.16 -5.41 7.72
CA PRO A 257 7.58 -5.24 9.12
C PRO A 257 6.77 -6.08 10.11
N LEU A 258 5.48 -6.33 9.81
CA LEU A 258 4.62 -7.18 10.63
C LEU A 258 5.11 -8.62 10.60
N TRP A 259 5.37 -9.17 9.40
CA TRP A 259 5.90 -10.52 9.27
C TRP A 259 7.25 -10.67 9.95
N ILE A 260 8.13 -9.67 9.78
CA ILE A 260 9.45 -9.62 10.41
C ILE A 260 9.34 -9.77 11.93
N ASP A 261 8.45 -9.01 12.58
CA ASP A 261 8.35 -9.02 14.04
C ASP A 261 7.55 -10.21 14.57
N LEU A 262 6.53 -10.68 13.85
CA LEU A 262 5.82 -11.89 14.24
C LEU A 262 6.69 -13.15 14.12
N LEU A 263 7.57 -13.19 13.13
CA LEU A 263 8.46 -14.34 12.86
C LEU A 263 9.84 -14.21 13.54
N ASP A 264 10.05 -13.18 14.36
CA ASP A 264 11.32 -12.92 15.07
C ASP A 264 12.55 -12.84 14.12
N GLN A 265 12.38 -12.20 12.96
CA GLN A 265 13.41 -12.11 11.91
C GLN A 265 14.27 -10.85 12.01
N ARG A 266 14.04 -9.96 12.99
CA ARG A 266 14.78 -8.68 13.15
C ARG A 266 16.30 -8.80 13.23
N ALA A 267 16.81 -9.95 13.68
CA ALA A 267 18.23 -10.20 13.86
C ALA A 267 18.98 -10.55 12.56
N VAL A 268 18.27 -11.01 11.53
CA VAL A 268 18.87 -11.55 10.29
C VAL A 268 18.61 -10.69 9.05
N LEU A 269 17.88 -9.58 9.21
CA LEU A 269 17.49 -8.71 8.11
C LEU A 269 18.53 -7.64 7.79
N ASN A 270 18.65 -7.36 6.49
CA ASN A 270 19.30 -6.14 6.01
C ASN A 270 18.32 -4.96 6.13
N ARG A 271 18.54 -4.08 7.11
CA ARG A 271 17.57 -3.05 7.54
C ARG A 271 17.46 -1.82 6.62
N THR A 272 17.92 -1.89 5.37
CA THR A 272 18.02 -0.69 4.51
C THR A 272 16.67 0.00 4.29
N TRP A 273 15.58 -0.76 4.23
CA TRP A 273 14.25 -0.26 3.88
C TRP A 273 13.19 -0.39 4.98
N ILE A 274 13.58 -0.96 6.12
CA ILE A 274 12.72 -1.19 7.29
C ILE A 274 13.33 -0.47 8.49
N GLY A 275 12.54 0.37 9.15
CA GLY A 275 12.94 1.19 10.28
C GLY A 275 13.04 0.40 11.59
N PRO A 276 13.58 1.01 12.65
CA PRO A 276 13.66 0.40 13.97
C PRO A 276 12.30 0.25 14.70
N ALA A 277 11.25 0.94 14.24
CA ALA A 277 9.91 0.84 14.82
C ALA A 277 9.37 -0.59 14.73
N ASN A 278 8.62 -1.00 15.75
CA ASN A 278 7.98 -2.31 15.79
C ASN A 278 6.84 -2.40 14.77
N GLY A 279 6.84 -3.41 13.91
CA GLY A 279 5.91 -3.61 12.81
C GLY A 279 4.48 -3.80 13.28
N VAL A 280 4.23 -4.53 14.38
CA VAL A 280 2.86 -4.63 14.94
C VAL A 280 2.35 -3.24 15.35
N ARG A 281 3.21 -2.42 15.96
CA ARG A 281 2.87 -1.04 16.31
C ARG A 281 2.63 -0.17 15.08
N VAL A 282 3.51 -0.20 14.08
CA VAL A 282 3.35 0.61 12.86
C VAL A 282 2.08 0.21 12.11
N THR A 283 1.79 -1.09 11.96
CA THR A 283 0.54 -1.56 11.35
C THR A 283 -0.68 -1.04 12.10
N HIS A 284 -0.65 -1.02 13.43
CA HIS A 284 -1.74 -0.46 14.23
C HIS A 284 -1.90 1.05 14.00
N LEU A 285 -0.80 1.81 13.95
CA LEU A 285 -0.82 3.25 13.71
C LEU A 285 -1.38 3.59 12.33
N ALA A 286 -0.81 3.00 11.27
CA ALA A 286 -1.22 3.26 9.89
C ALA A 286 -2.69 2.86 9.65
N ASN A 287 -3.11 1.67 10.11
CA ASN A 287 -4.49 1.23 9.97
C ASN A 287 -5.48 2.10 10.74
N THR A 288 -5.09 2.62 11.91
CA THR A 288 -5.96 3.51 12.69
C THR A 288 -6.14 4.85 12.00
N MET A 289 -5.06 5.43 11.45
CA MET A 289 -5.11 6.67 10.68
C MET A 289 -6.00 6.52 9.44
N LEU A 290 -5.79 5.47 8.64
CA LEU A 290 -6.62 5.14 7.48
C LEU A 290 -8.08 4.92 7.87
N LYS A 291 -8.35 4.13 8.91
CA LYS A 291 -9.73 3.85 9.36
C LYS A 291 -10.45 5.13 9.79
N ARG A 292 -9.77 6.02 10.52
CA ARG A 292 -10.35 7.27 11.01
C ARG A 292 -10.59 8.25 9.86
N SER A 293 -9.62 8.44 8.96
CA SER A 293 -9.78 9.36 7.82
C SER A 293 -10.83 8.86 6.84
N PHE A 294 -10.84 7.56 6.52
CA PHE A 294 -11.85 6.95 5.64
C PHE A 294 -13.22 6.82 6.31
N GLY A 295 -13.32 6.96 7.63
CA GLY A 295 -14.61 7.11 8.32
C GLY A 295 -15.44 8.29 7.79
N SER A 296 -14.80 9.31 7.22
CA SER A 296 -15.47 10.49 6.63
C SER A 296 -16.49 10.15 5.55
N ILE A 297 -16.24 9.12 4.74
CA ILE A 297 -17.20 8.70 3.71
C ILE A 297 -18.44 8.01 4.28
N SER A 298 -18.40 7.63 5.55
CA SER A 298 -19.52 7.03 6.30
C SER A 298 -20.16 8.02 7.29
N GLY A 299 -19.82 9.31 7.21
CA GLY A 299 -20.39 10.37 8.05
C GLY A 299 -19.69 10.59 9.39
N PHE A 300 -18.56 9.92 9.67
CA PHE A 300 -17.72 10.25 10.83
C PHE A 300 -16.91 11.53 10.56
N GLY A 301 -16.74 12.39 11.56
CA GLY A 301 -15.93 13.61 11.40
C GLY A 301 -14.43 13.32 11.35
N LEU A 302 -13.67 14.20 10.69
CA LEU A 302 -12.20 14.10 10.60
C LEU A 302 -11.47 14.52 11.88
N ARG A 303 -12.14 15.22 12.79
CA ARG A 303 -11.62 15.60 14.11
C ARG A 303 -11.06 14.43 14.91
N GLY A 304 -11.64 13.23 14.74
CA GLY A 304 -11.12 12.03 15.41
C GLY A 304 -9.73 11.61 14.93
N VAL A 305 -9.28 12.09 13.75
CA VAL A 305 -7.89 11.92 13.29
C VAL A 305 -6.97 12.84 14.08
N ASP A 306 -7.32 14.13 14.20
CA ASP A 306 -6.52 15.12 14.94
C ASP A 306 -6.34 14.73 16.40
N GLU A 307 -7.43 14.33 17.07
CA GLU A 307 -7.38 13.85 18.46
C GLU A 307 -6.46 12.64 18.63
N TRP A 308 -6.39 11.77 17.61
CA TRP A 308 -5.48 10.62 17.63
C TRP A 308 -4.03 11.01 17.36
N ILE A 309 -3.80 12.00 16.49
CA ILE A 309 -2.46 12.54 16.24
C ILE A 309 -1.84 13.04 17.55
N ASP A 310 -2.59 13.82 18.32
CA ASP A 310 -2.14 14.41 19.59
C ASP A 310 -1.78 13.38 20.67
N GLU A 311 -2.40 12.19 20.63
CA GLU A 311 -2.22 11.13 21.63
C GLU A 311 -0.99 10.25 21.36
N ILE A 312 -0.42 10.29 20.16
CA ILE A 312 0.54 9.31 19.68
C ILE A 312 1.94 9.94 19.57
N PRO A 313 2.90 9.54 20.42
CA PRO A 313 4.23 10.15 20.46
C PRO A 313 5.08 9.84 19.22
N GLU A 314 4.73 8.81 18.46
CA GLU A 314 5.42 8.49 17.21
C GLU A 314 5.03 9.43 16.05
N PHE A 315 3.91 10.15 16.15
CA PHE A 315 3.46 11.03 15.07
C PHE A 315 4.11 12.41 15.14
N PHE A 316 4.46 12.92 13.98
CA PHE A 316 4.95 14.28 13.80
C PHE A 316 4.21 14.91 12.62
N VAL A 317 3.46 15.98 12.87
CA VAL A 317 2.75 16.71 11.81
C VAL A 317 3.73 17.58 11.05
N VAL A 318 3.88 17.33 9.76
CA VAL A 318 4.74 18.10 8.86
C VAL A 318 3.93 19.26 8.26
N THR A 319 2.75 18.94 7.71
CA THR A 319 1.82 19.92 7.13
C THR A 319 0.38 19.59 7.51
N GLU A 320 -0.44 20.64 7.67
CA GLU A 320 -1.89 20.50 7.82
C GLU A 320 -2.66 21.58 7.05
N ARG A 321 -3.87 21.22 6.59
CA ARG A 321 -4.85 22.12 5.95
C ARG A 321 -6.26 21.82 6.45
N GLY A 322 -7.09 22.86 6.53
CA GLY A 322 -8.53 22.76 6.79
C GLY A 322 -8.94 22.25 8.18
N LEU A 323 -10.26 22.25 8.41
CA LEU A 323 -11.02 21.62 9.52
C LEU A 323 -12.41 21.22 9.01
#